data_AF-A0A7C0WJM3-F1
#
_entry.id   AF-A0A7C0WJM3-F1
#
_cell.length_a   1.000
_cell.length_b   1.000
_cell.length_c   1.000
_cell.angle_alpha   90.00
_cell.angle_beta   90.00
_cell.angle_gamma   90.00
#
_symmetry.space_group_name_H-M   'P 1'
#
loop_
_entity.id
_entity.type
_entity.pdbx_description
1 polymer ?
#
loop_
_entity_poly.entity_id
_entity_poly.type
_entity_poly.pdbx_seq_one_letter_code
_entity_poly.pdbx_strand_id
1 'polypeptide(L)' 'MPTVLKVRSYRFFFYAGDRDEPEHIHIESDDKIAKFWLDPVRLQSSGGFSRIEISKIHIIGGME' A
#
# COMPACT_ATOMS: atom_id res chain seq x y z
N MET A 1 7.07 -7.05 -10.39
CA MET A 1 7.14 -5.96 -9.40
C MET A 1 8.10 -6.32 -8.29
N PRO A 2 9.22 -5.61 -8.12
CA PRO A 2 10.12 -5.80 -6.99
C PRO A 2 9.42 -5.38 -5.69
N THR A 3 9.65 -6.16 -4.63
CA THR A 3 9.24 -5.79 -3.27
C THR A 3 10.22 -4.75 -2.73
N VAL A 4 9.72 -3.61 -2.27
CA VAL A 4 10.56 -2.56 -1.68
C VAL A 4 10.61 -2.64 -0.15
N LEU A 5 9.56 -3.18 0.47
CA LEU A 5 9.51 -3.42 1.91
C LEU A 5 8.62 -4.63 2.21
N LYS A 6 9.01 -5.44 3.20
CA LYS A 6 8.19 -6.53 3.72
C LYS A 6 8.16 -6.48 5.24
N VAL A 7 6.97 -6.35 5.81
CA VAL A 7 6.75 -6.31 7.26
C VAL A 7 5.67 -7.33 7.61
N ARG A 8 6.06 -8.42 8.28
CA ARG A 8 5.16 -9.57 8.52
C ARG A 8 4.55 -10.07 7.20
N SER A 9 3.23 -10.12 7.11
CA SER A 9 2.49 -10.52 5.91
C SER A 9 2.30 -9.40 4.89
N TYR A 10 2.62 -8.15 5.23
CA TYR A 10 2.48 -7.02 4.32
C TYR A 10 3.67 -6.91 3.38
N ARG A 11 3.42 -6.94 2.08
CA ARG A 11 4.41 -6.72 1.02
C ARG A 11 4.10 -5.42 0.30
N PHE A 12 5.07 -4.51 0.29
CA PHE A 12 5.00 -3.21 -0.37
C PHE A 12 5.76 -3.27 -1.68
N PHE A 13 5.15 -2.79 -2.76
CA PHE A 13 5.75 -2.84 -4.10
C PHE A 13 5.22 -1.74 -5.02
N PHE A 14 6.00 -1.42 -6.04
CA PHE A 14 5.59 -0.53 -7.13
C PHE A 14 5.13 -1.36 -8.33
N TYR A 15 4.03 -0.94 -8.97
CA TYR A 15 3.52 -1.56 -10.19
C TYR A 15 3.71 -0.62 -11.40
N ALA A 16 4.62 -0.99 -12.31
CA ALA A 16 4.99 -0.18 -13.49
C ALA A 16 3.84 -0.01 -14.52
N GLY A 17 2.72 -0.71 -14.36
CA GLY A 17 1.59 -0.66 -15.30
C GLY A 17 0.54 0.41 -14.99
N ASP A 18 0.62 1.10 -13.84
CA ASP A 18 -0.35 2.15 -13.43
C ASP A 18 -0.13 3.50 -14.17
N ARG A 19 0.85 3.57 -15.09
CA ARG A 19 1.12 4.67 -16.05
C ARG A 19 0.91 6.09 -15.50
N ASP A 20 -0.24 6.71 -15.81
CA ASP A 20 -0.54 8.13 -15.60
C ASP A 20 -0.96 8.47 -14.16
N GLU A 21 -1.00 7.47 -13.29
CA GLU A 21 -1.37 7.71 -11.90
C GLU A 21 -0.24 8.41 -11.11
N PRO A 22 -0.59 9.32 -10.18
CA PRO A 22 0.38 9.92 -9.26
C PRO A 22 1.23 8.88 -8.53
N GLU A 23 2.34 9.30 -7.95
CA GLU A 23 3.21 8.41 -7.17
C GLU A 23 2.43 7.66 -6.07
N HIS A 24 2.51 6.32 -6.12
CA HIS A 24 1.78 5.44 -5.21
C HIS A 24 2.51 4.13 -4.96
N ILE A 25 2.13 3.48 -3.87
CA ILE A 25 2.63 2.16 -3.49
C ILE A 25 1.46 1.19 -3.33
N HIS A 26 1.66 -0.05 -3.77
CA HIS A 26 0.74 -1.15 -3.54
C HIS A 26 1.18 -1.94 -2.32
N ILE A 27 0.21 -2.39 -1.52
CA ILE A 27 0.42 -3.24 -0.36
C ILE A 27 -0.46 -4.46 -0.53
N GLU A 28 0.13 -5.66 -0.49
CA GLU A 28 -0.61 -6.91 -0.48
C GLU A 28 -0.38 -7.69 0.82
N SER A 29 -1.37 -8.50 1.21
CA SER A 29 -1.26 -9.50 2.26
C SER A 29 -2.34 -10.56 2.04
N ASP A 30 -1.93 -11.80 1.74
CA ASP A 30 -2.86 -12.88 1.40
C ASP A 30 -3.74 -12.47 0.19
N ASP A 31 -5.06 -12.66 0.23
CA ASP A 31 -5.99 -12.21 -0.81
C ASP A 31 -6.35 -10.69 -0.74
N LYS A 32 -5.62 -9.90 0.05
CA LYS A 32 -5.91 -8.48 0.29
C LYS A 32 -4.94 -7.57 -0.45
N ILE A 33 -5.46 -6.45 -0.96
CA ILE A 33 -4.66 -5.43 -1.64
C ILE A 33 -5.09 -4.02 -1.25
N ALA A 34 -4.14 -3.11 -1.12
CA ALA A 34 -4.37 -1.70 -0.89
C ALA A 34 -3.42 -0.86 -1.74
N LYS A 35 -3.85 0.36 -2.07
CA LYS A 35 -3.09 1.35 -2.82
C LYS A 35 -3.06 2.66 -2.04
N PHE A 36 -1.89 3.24 -1.90
CA PHE A 36 -1.69 4.52 -1.23
C PHE A 36 -0.96 5.49 -2.15
N TRP A 37 -1.49 6.70 -2.28
CA TRP A 37 -0.72 7.84 -2.82
C TRP A 37 0.45 8.16 -1.89
N LEU A 38 1.54 8.69 -2.42
CA LEU A 38 2.71 9.11 -1.65
C LEU A 38 2.76 10.63 -1.41
N ASP A 39 2.11 11.44 -2.26
CA ASP A 39 2.03 12.89 -2.09
C ASP A 39 0.57 13.42 -2.27
N PRO A 40 -0.09 13.84 -1.18
CA PRO A 40 0.21 13.47 0.20
C PRO A 40 -0.08 11.99 0.46
N VAL A 41 0.52 11.42 1.50
CA VAL A 41 0.35 10.00 1.78
C VAL A 41 -1.08 9.68 2.22
N ARG A 42 -1.87 9.04 1.35
CA ARG A 42 -3.29 8.76 1.60
C ARG A 42 -3.76 7.47 0.95
N LEU A 43 -4.70 6.79 1.61
CA LEU A 43 -5.37 5.62 1.06
C LEU A 43 -6.14 6.01 -0.22
N GLN A 44 -5.84 5.32 -1.32
CA GLN A 44 -6.56 5.42 -2.59
C GLN A 44 -7.65 4.36 -2.67
N SER A 45 -7.32 3.09 -2.38
CA SER A 45 -8.26 1.98 -2.35
C SER A 45 -7.79 0.85 -1.44
N SER A 46 -8.74 0.03 -1.00
CA SER A 46 -8.52 -1.12 -0.13
C SER A 46 -9.51 -2.23 -0.47
N GLY A 47 -9.00 -3.39 -0.88
CA GLY A 47 -9.73 -4.65 -1.02
C GLY A 47 -9.35 -5.62 0.10
N GLY A 48 -10.35 -6.10 0.86
CA GLY A 48 -10.18 -7.14 1.87
C GLY A 48 -9.54 -6.70 3.20
N PHE A 49 -8.89 -5.55 3.28
CA PHE A 49 -8.40 -5.00 4.55
C PHE A 49 -9.51 -4.35 5.36
N SER A 50 -9.53 -4.64 6.66
CA SER A 50 -10.33 -3.90 7.63
C SER A 50 -9.74 -2.50 7.88
N ARG A 51 -10.57 -1.59 8.39
CA ARG A 51 -10.13 -0.24 8.78
C ARG A 51 -8.95 -0.25 9.79
N ILE A 52 -8.94 -1.25 10.68
CA ILE A 52 -7.86 -1.43 11.66
C ILE A 52 -6.55 -1.83 10.96
N GLU A 53 -6.62 -2.71 9.97
CA GLU A 53 -5.44 -3.11 9.18
C GLU A 53 -4.89 -1.95 8.35
N ILE A 54 -5.76 -1.17 7.70
CA ILE A 54 -5.36 0.05 6.98
C ILE A 54 -4.65 1.04 7.92
N SER A 55 -5.18 1.25 9.12
CA SER A 55 -4.56 2.13 10.11
C SER A 55 -3.16 1.63 10.52
N LYS A 56 -2.99 0.31 10.67
CA LYS A 56 -1.69 -0.30 10.93
C LYS A 56 -0.71 -0.13 9.76
N ILE A 57 -1.18 -0.29 8.53
CA ILE A 57 -0.36 -0.11 7.33
C ILE A 57 0.16 1.34 7.25
N HIS A 58 -0.68 2.33 7.55
CA HIS A 58 -0.30 3.74 7.58
C HIS A 58 0.86 4.01 8.56
N ILE A 59 0.76 3.45 9.78
CA ILE A 59 1.83 3.54 10.81
C ILE A 59 3.11 2.84 10.34
N ILE A 60 3.02 1.65 9.73
CA ILE A 60 4.19 0.89 9.28
C ILE A 60 4.98 1.64 8.21
N GLY A 61 4.28 2.34 7.31
CA GLY A 61 4.93 3.10 6.24
C GLY A 61 5.57 4.41 6.70
N GLY A 62 5.49 4.77 7.99
CA GLY A 62 5.89 6.09 8.47
C GLY A 62 5.09 7.21 7.80
N MET A 63 3.85 6.90 7.43
CA MET A 63 2.93 7.82 6.75
C MET A 63 2.21 8.61 7.85
N GLU A 64 2.65 9.82 8.14
CA GLU A 64 1.95 10.79 9.01
C GLU A 64 1.39 11.95 8.18
#